data_AF-A0A948CK25-F1
#
_entry.id   AF-A0A948CK25-F1
#
_cell.length_a   1.000
_cell.length_b   1.000
_cell.length_c   1.000
_cell.angle_alpha   90.00
_cell.angle_beta   90.00
_cell.angle_gamma   90.00
#
_symmetry.space_group_name_H-M   'P 1'
#
loop_
_entity.id
_entity.type
_entity.pdbx_description
1 polymer ?
#
loop_
_entity_poly.entity_id
_entity_poly.type
_entity_poly.pdbx_seq_one_letter_code
_entity_poly.pdbx_strand_id
1 'polypeptide(L)' 'MQDDEVMSHSAALEAALEAVATLDSLGLTVVPWTPSPVMLQAGAAVCGLPQEVVARVYRAMLEQAE' A
#
# COMPACT_ATOMS: atom_id res chain seq x y z
N MET A 1 -29.85 -13.60 -9.46
CA MET A 1 -28.84 -12.68 -10.01
C MET A 1 -28.72 -11.58 -8.97
N GLN A 2 -27.62 -11.61 -8.20
CA GLN A 2 -27.37 -10.59 -7.18
C GLN A 2 -27.04 -9.28 -7.89
N ASP A 3 -27.67 -8.20 -7.45
CA ASP A 3 -27.42 -6.86 -7.92
C ASP A 3 -25.95 -6.50 -7.62
N ASP A 4 -25.12 -6.49 -8.67
CA ASP A 4 -23.83 -5.79 -8.64
C ASP A 4 -24.17 -4.29 -8.55
N GLU A 5 -24.32 -3.81 -7.33
CA GLU A 5 -24.33 -2.38 -7.02
C GLU A 5 -22.98 -1.83 -7.47
N VAL A 6 -22.93 -1.26 -8.68
CA VAL A 6 -21.76 -0.55 -9.20
C VAL A 6 -21.55 0.64 -8.27
N MET A 7 -20.71 0.46 -7.26
CA MET A 7 -20.25 1.53 -6.41
C MET A 7 -19.49 2.51 -7.29
N SER A 8 -20.18 3.56 -7.75
CA SER A 8 -19.59 4.67 -8.47
C SER A 8 -18.49 5.24 -7.59
N HIS A 9 -17.24 5.00 -7.95
CA HIS A 9 -16.10 5.60 -7.28
C HIS A 9 -16.19 7.13 -7.40
N SER A 10 -15.66 7.84 -6.41
CA SER A 10 -15.51 9.28 -6.55
C SER A 10 -14.47 9.57 -7.65
N ALA A 11 -14.63 10.68 -8.37
CA ALA A 11 -13.66 11.07 -9.41
C ALA A 11 -12.21 11.18 -8.86
N ALA A 12 -12.05 11.54 -7.58
CA ALA A 12 -10.76 11.58 -6.91
C ALA A 12 -10.16 10.17 -6.72
N LEU A 13 -11.00 9.16 -6.42
CA LEU A 13 -10.56 7.78 -6.28
C LEU A 13 -10.19 7.19 -7.64
N GLU A 14 -10.97 7.46 -8.70
CA GLU A 14 -10.64 7.01 -10.06
C GLU A 14 -9.29 7.56 -10.52
N ALA A 15 -9.06 8.87 -10.34
CA ALA A 15 -7.79 9.50 -10.67
C ALA A 15 -6.61 8.91 -9.86
N ALA A 16 -6.83 8.60 -8.58
CA ALA A 16 -5.81 7.96 -7.75
C ALA A 16 -5.48 6.54 -8.24
N LEU A 17 -6.49 5.76 -8.64
CA LEU A 17 -6.31 4.41 -9.18
C LEU A 17 -5.60 4.42 -10.54
N GLU A 18 -5.93 5.36 -11.43
CA GLU A 18 -5.24 5.53 -12.72
C GLU A 18 -3.77 5.91 -12.55
N ALA A 19 -3.45 6.77 -11.57
CA ALA A 19 -2.07 7.11 -11.24
C ALA A 19 -1.29 5.87 -10.75
N VAL A 20 -1.90 5.04 -9.89
CA VAL A 20 -1.28 3.79 -9.42
C VAL A 20 -1.05 2.82 -10.58
N ALA A 21 -2.02 2.64 -11.47
CA ALA A 21 -1.89 1.77 -12.63
C ALA A 21 -0.79 2.24 -13.60
N THR A 22 -0.65 3.56 -13.76
CA THR A 22 0.43 4.14 -14.57
C THR A 22 1.80 3.83 -13.96
N LEU A 23 1.96 3.97 -12.65
CA LEU A 23 3.22 3.69 -11.96
C LEU A 23 3.59 2.20 -12.06
N ASP A 24 2.61 1.31 -11.94
CA ASP A 24 2.80 -0.14 -12.14
C ASP A 24 3.25 -0.47 -13.58
N SER A 25 2.66 0.18 -14.59
CA SER A 25 3.06 -0.01 -16.00
C SER A 25 4.51 0.39 -16.30
N LEU A 26 5.08 1.27 -15.48
CA LEU A 26 6.47 1.70 -15.55
C LEU A 26 7.41 0.78 -14.75
N GLY A 27 6.89 -0.28 -14.12
CA GLY A 27 7.63 -1.14 -13.22
C GLY A 27 8.00 -0.47 -11.89
N LEU A 28 7.35 0.64 -11.54
CA LEU A 28 7.61 1.39 -10.32
C LEU A 28 6.70 0.89 -9.20
N THR A 29 7.30 0.34 -8.15
CA THR A 29 6.56 0.02 -6.92
C THR A 29 6.54 1.25 -6.01
N VAL A 30 5.35 1.73 -5.69
CA VAL A 30 5.16 2.89 -4.82
C VAL A 30 4.73 2.40 -3.45
N VAL A 31 5.44 2.83 -2.41
CA VAL A 31 5.11 2.52 -1.03
C VAL A 31 4.89 3.82 -0.25
N PRO A 32 3.94 3.86 0.71
CA PRO A 32 3.72 5.06 1.50
C PRO A 32 4.93 5.35 2.39
N TRP A 33 5.31 6.62 2.51
CA TRP A 33 6.41 7.03 3.40
C TRP A 33 6.16 6.63 4.87
N THR A 34 4.90 6.66 5.30
CA THR A 34 4.51 6.22 6.64
C THR A 34 3.59 5.01 6.52
N PRO A 35 3.99 3.83 7.01
CA PRO A 35 3.15 2.65 6.95
C PRO A 35 1.97 2.80 7.92
N SER A 36 0.78 2.37 7.50
CA SER A 36 -0.38 2.34 8.39
C SER A 36 -0.29 1.19 9.40
N PRO A 37 -1.02 1.24 10.53
CA PRO A 37 -1.05 0.13 11.48
C PRO A 37 -1.48 -1.20 10.85
N VAL A 38 -2.43 -1.17 9.91
CA VAL A 38 -2.92 -2.36 9.20
C VAL A 38 -1.81 -2.98 8.33
N MET A 39 -1.00 -2.16 7.66
CA MET A 39 0.15 -2.64 6.88
C MET A 39 1.20 -3.30 7.77
N LEU A 40 1.52 -2.68 8.92
CA LEU A 40 2.47 -3.24 9.88
C LEU A 40 1.98 -4.57 10.45
N GLN A 41 0.69 -4.68 10.75
CA GLN A 41 0.06 -5.91 11.20
C GLN A 41 0.12 -7.01 10.14
N ALA A 42 -0.20 -6.68 8.88
CA ALA A 42 -0.11 -7.62 7.78
C ALA A 42 1.33 -8.12 7.57
N GLY A 43 2.31 -7.21 7.58
CA GLY A 43 3.73 -7.57 7.49
C GLY A 43 4.19 -8.46 8.66
N ALA A 44 3.75 -8.16 9.89
CA ALA A 44 4.05 -8.97 11.07
C ALA A 44 3.51 -10.39 10.94
N ALA A 45 2.26 -10.54 10.46
CA ALA A 45 1.63 -11.83 10.27
C ALA A 45 2.33 -12.66 9.17
N VAL A 46 2.72 -12.04 8.06
CA VAL A 46 3.41 -12.71 6.93
C VAL A 46 4.83 -13.15 7.32
N CYS A 47 5.58 -12.28 8.01
CA CYS A 47 6.98 -12.53 8.33
C CYS A 47 7.17 -13.30 9.65
N GLY A 48 6.12 -13.47 10.46
CA GLY A 48 6.23 -14.06 11.79
C GLY A 48 7.04 -13.22 12.78
N LEU A 49 7.04 -11.89 12.61
CA LEU A 49 7.84 -10.95 13.41
C LEU A 49 6.95 -10.00 14.21
N PRO A 50 7.43 -9.45 15.35
CA PRO A 50 6.71 -8.38 16.05
C PRO A 50 6.53 -7.15 15.16
N GLN A 51 5.38 -6.46 15.27
CA GLN A 51 5.08 -5.26 14.47
C GLN A 51 6.14 -4.16 14.62
N GLU A 52 6.74 -4.02 15.80
CA GLU A 52 7.82 -3.06 16.06
C GLU A 52 9.06 -3.33 15.20
N VAL A 53 9.40 -4.61 14.98
CA VAL A 53 10.53 -5.02 14.12
C VAL A 53 10.20 -4.70 12.67
N VAL A 54 8.98 -5.01 12.22
CA VAL A 54 8.51 -4.70 10.86
C VAL A 54 8.54 -3.19 10.60
N ALA A 55 8.09 -2.38 11.56
CA ALA A 55 8.12 -0.92 11.45
C ALA A 55 9.55 -0.38 11.34
N ARG A 56 10.49 -0.93 12.11
CA ARG A 56 11.92 -0.54 12.04
C ARG A 56 12.53 -0.88 10.68
N VAL A 57 12.27 -2.09 10.17
CA VAL A 57 12.77 -2.52 8.85
C VAL A 57 12.20 -1.61 7.76
N TYR A 58 10.89 -1.33 7.80
CA TYR A 58 10.24 -0.46 6.83
C TYR A 58 10.87 0.95 6.80
N ARG A 59 11.10 1.56 7.97
CA ARG A 59 11.78 2.86 8.05
C ARG A 59 13.19 2.81 7.50
N ALA A 60 13.97 1.78 7.87
CA ALA A 60 15.33 1.63 7.38
C ALA A 60 15.38 1.46 5.85
N MET A 61 14.43 0.74 5.25
CA MET A 61 14.32 0.61 3.80
C MET A 61 14.07 1.96 3.12
N LEU A 62 13.20 2.79 3.71
CA LEU A 62 12.91 4.11 3.16
C LEU A 62 14.06 5.10 3.33
N GLU A 63 14.77 5.07 4.46
CA GLU A 63 15.96 5.89 4.70
C GLU A 63 17.11 5.58 3.72
N GLN A 64 17.20 4.36 3.19
CA GLN A 64 18.18 3.99 2.17
C GLN A 64 17.76 4.36 0.74
N ALA A 65 16.50 4.75 0.54
CA ALA A 65 15.97 5.11 -0.77
C ALA A 65 16.11 6.62 -1.09
N GLU A 66 16.54 7.44 -0.12
CA GLU A 66 16.99 8.83 -0.33
C GLU A 66 18.45 8.90 -0.81
#